data_AF-A0A9E2AQF3-F1
#
_entry.id   AF-A0A9E2AQF3-F1
#
_cell.length_a   1.000
_cell.length_b   1.000
_cell.length_c   1.000
_cell.angle_alpha   90.00
_cell.angle_beta   90.00
_cell.angle_gamma   90.00
#
_symmetry.space_group_name_H-M   'P 1'
#
loop_
_entity.id
_entity.type
_entity.pdbx_description
1 polymer ?
#
loop_
_entity_poly.entity_id
_entity_poly.type
_entity_poly.pdbx_seq_one_letter_code
_entity_poly.pdbx_strand_id
1 'polypeptide(L)' 'MVGSFDVGRVWLKGEKTSDWHSSFGGGLWFEFFGVAGMSISYHKAINDDSNQILAGLGFNF' A
#
# COMPACT_ATOMS: atom_id res chain seq x y z
N MET A 1 14.39 -3.13 0.81
CA MET A 1 13.43 -2.07 1.20
C MET A 1 12.66 -1.69 -0.05
N VAL A 2 11.35 -1.49 0.07
CA VAL A 2 10.48 -1.11 -1.06
C VAL A 2 9.84 0.23 -0.74
N GLY A 3 9.80 1.14 -1.72
CA GLY A 3 8.98 2.35 -1.66
C GLY A 3 7.76 2.18 -2.55
N SER A 4 6.65 2.79 -2.16
CA SER A 4 5.40 2.77 -2.93
C SER A 4 4.82 4.17 -3.08
N PHE A 5 4.18 4.41 -4.21
CA PHE A 5 3.43 5.61 -4.49
C PHE A 5 2.22 5.22 -5.34
N ASP A 6 1.03 5.50 -4.82
CA ASP A 6 -0.23 5.10 -5.41
C ASP A 6 -1.07 6.35 -5.66
N VAL A 7 -1.73 6.42 -6.82
CA VAL A 7 -2.65 7.49 -7.18
C VAL A 7 -3.87 6.87 -7.82
N GLY A 8 -5.03 7.18 -7.27
CA GLY A 8 -6.29 6.57 -7.64
C GLY A 8 -7.44 7.54 -7.54
N ARG A 9 -8.55 7.16 -8.18
CA ARG A 9 -9.76 7.95 -8.19
C ARG A 9 -10.99 7.07 -8.35
N VAL A 10 -12.03 7.38 -7.60
CA VAL A 10 -13.31 6.66 -7.61
C VAL A 10 -14.46 7.68 -7.61
N TRP A 11 -15.54 7.39 -8.36
CA TRP A 11 -16.72 8.24 -8.46
C TRP A 11 -17.93 7.41 -8.87
N LEU A 12 -19.13 7.88 -8.54
CA LEU A 12 -20.38 7.28 -8.99
C LEU A 12 -20.74 7.74 -10.41
N LYS A 13 -21.52 6.92 -11.13
CA LYS A 13 -21.97 7.28 -12.48
C LYS A 13 -22.83 8.56 -12.43
N GLY A 14 -22.39 9.59 -13.16
CA GLY A 14 -23.07 10.90 -13.21
C GLY A 14 -22.53 11.92 -12.21
N GLU A 15 -21.64 11.51 -11.31
CA GLU A 15 -20.98 12.40 -10.36
C GLU A 15 -19.85 13.19 -11.03
N LYS A 16 -19.78 14.50 -10.75
CA LYS A 16 -18.68 15.37 -11.17
C LYS A 16 -17.84 15.73 -9.95
N THR A 17 -16.87 14.89 -9.64
CA THR A 17 -15.80 15.22 -8.69
C THR A 17 -14.54 15.66 -9.47
N SER A 18 -13.53 16.19 -8.79
CA SER A 18 -12.14 16.33 -9.30
C SER A 18 -11.12 15.74 -8.32
N ASP A 19 -11.58 15.00 -7.33
CA ASP A 19 -10.79 14.57 -6.18
C ASP A 19 -9.88 13.42 -6.58
N TRP A 20 -8.64 13.47 -6.13
CA TRP A 20 -7.63 12.42 -6.34
C TRP A 20 -7.16 11.92 -4.98
N HIS A 21 -7.18 10.60 -4.82
CA HIS A 21 -6.65 9.94 -3.64
C HIS A 21 -5.25 9.44 -3.96
N SER A 22 -4.27 9.98 -3.24
CA SER A 22 -2.88 9.62 -3.42
C SER A 22 -2.28 9.18 -2.10
N SER A 23 -1.44 8.16 -2.11
CA SER A 23 -0.71 7.68 -0.95
C SER A 23 0.75 7.41 -1.27
N PHE A 24 1.61 7.56 -0.27
CA PHE A 24 2.99 7.10 -0.34
C PHE A 24 3.27 6.18 0.83
N GLY A 25 4.21 5.27 0.65
CA GLY A 25 4.51 4.28 1.65
C GLY A 25 5.79 3.55 1.39
N GLY A 26 6.02 2.55 2.22
CA GLY A 26 7.15 1.68 2.07
C GLY A 26 7.05 0.47 2.98
N GLY A 27 7.85 -0.53 2.67
CA GLY A 27 7.83 -1.78 3.38
C GLY A 27 9.18 -2.48 3.46
N LEU A 28 9.23 -3.38 4.41
CA LEU A 28 10.31 -4.33 4.62
C LEU A 28 9.82 -5.72 4.29
N TRP A 29 10.68 -6.45 3.59
CA TRP A 29 10.54 -7.88 3.35
C TRP A 29 11.67 -8.59 4.07
N PHE A 30 11.32 -9.63 4.83
CA PHE A 30 12.27 -10.49 5.50
C PHE A 30 12.07 -11.91 4.99
N GLU A 31 13.17 -12.54 4.63
CA GLU A 31 13.18 -13.92 4.14
C GLU A 31 13.74 -14.85 5.22
N PHE A 32 13.09 -15.99 5.37
CA PHE A 32 13.45 -17.07 6.28
C PHE A 32 13.88 -18.28 5.46
N PHE A 33 15.18 -18.57 5.50
CA PHE A 33 15.79 -19.78 4.94
C PHE A 33 15.43 -20.06 3.46
N GLY A 34 15.14 -19.03 2.64
CA GLY A 34 14.79 -19.22 1.22
C GLY A 34 13.35 -19.63 0.95
N VAL A 35 12.61 -20.10 1.96
CA VAL A 35 11.34 -20.83 1.78
C VAL A 35 10.11 -20.07 2.25
N ALA A 36 10.29 -19.12 3.16
CA ALA A 36 9.21 -18.34 3.73
C ALA A 36 9.64 -16.88 3.85
N GLY A 37 8.68 -15.97 3.93
CA GLY A 37 8.97 -14.58 4.19
C GLY A 37 7.84 -13.86 4.91
N MET A 38 8.18 -12.74 5.53
CA MET A 38 7.22 -11.79 6.06
C MET A 38 7.40 -10.43 5.40
N SER A 39 6.27 -9.73 5.21
CA SER A 39 6.25 -8.32 4.84
C SER A 39 5.63 -7.50 5.96
N ILE A 40 6.16 -6.30 6.18
CA ILE A 40 5.44 -5.23 6.86
C ILE A 40 5.57 -3.95 6.02
N SER A 41 4.45 -3.28 5.76
CA SER A 41 4.43 -2.00 5.06
C SER A 41 3.54 -0.98 5.75
N TYR A 42 3.87 0.30 5.55
CA TYR A 42 3.13 1.44 6.02
C TYR A 42 2.85 2.39 4.85
N HIS A 43 1.60 2.82 4.72
CA HIS A 43 1.14 3.72 3.68
C HIS A 43 0.37 4.88 4.33
N LYS A 44 0.67 6.10 3.89
CA LYS A 44 0.03 7.33 4.35
C LYS A 44 -0.62 8.03 3.16
N ALA A 45 -1.89 8.42 3.32
CA ALA A 45 -2.56 9.25 2.34
C ALA A 45 -1.98 10.69 2.38
N ILE A 46 -1.94 11.33 1.22
CA ILE A 46 -1.36 12.66 1.03
C ILE A 46 -2.39 13.75 1.31
N ASN A 47 -3.61 13.56 0.82
CA ASN A 47 -4.69 14.53 0.92
C ASN A 47 -5.84 14.07 1.84
N ASP A 48 -5.66 12.93 2.51
CA ASP A 48 -6.64 12.35 3.43
C ASP A 48 -5.94 12.01 4.75
N ASP A 49 -6.69 11.94 5.85
CA ASP A 49 -6.17 11.58 7.17
C ASP A 49 -6.10 10.05 7.42
N SER A 50 -6.06 9.27 6.33
CA SER A 50 -6.00 7.81 6.40
C SER A 50 -4.57 7.28 6.37
N ASN A 51 -4.31 6.27 7.21
CA ASN A 51 -3.05 5.53 7.23
C ASN A 51 -3.36 4.04 7.22
N GLN A 52 -2.47 3.25 6.62
CA GLN A 52 -2.62 1.81 6.50
C GLN A 52 -1.33 1.10 6.90
N ILE A 53 -1.46 0.06 7.73
CA ILE A 53 -0.40 -0.90 8.02
C ILE A 53 -0.81 -2.22 7.38
N LEU A 54 0.06 -2.81 6.56
CA LEU A 54 -0.12 -4.16 6.05
C LEU A 54 0.98 -5.07 6.60
N ALA A 55 0.57 -6.24 7.04
CA ALA A 55 1.47 -7.32 7.41
C ALA A 55 1.10 -8.56 6.59
N GLY A 56 2.09 -9.31 6.16
CA GLY A 56 1.90 -10.48 5.30
C GLY A 56 2.92 -11.58 5.60
N LEU A 57 2.50 -12.81 5.37
CA LEU A 57 3.36 -14.00 5.39
C LEU A 57 3.20 -14.71 4.04
N GLY A 58 4.29 -15.25 3.51
CA GLY A 58 4.29 -15.97 2.25
C GLY A 58 5.32 -17.08 2.22
N PHE A 59 5.14 -18.01 1.28
CA PHE A 59 6.08 -19.10 1.02
C PHE A 59 6.54 -19.05 -0.44
N ASN A 60 7.79 -19.40 -0.67
CA ASN A 60 8.38 -19.50 -1.99
C ASN A 60 8.31 -20.98 -2.43
N PHE A 61 7.22 -21.40 -3.07
CA PHE A 61 7.08 -22.72 -3.69
C PHE A 61 6.34 -22.65 -5.02
#